data_AF-A0A519CG53-F1
#
_entry.id   AF-A0A519CG53-F1
#
_cell.length_a   1.000
_cell.length_b   1.000
_cell.length_c   1.000
_cell.angle_alpha   90.00
_cell.angle_beta   90.00
_cell.angle_gamma   90.00
#
_symmetry.space_group_name_H-M   'P 1'
#
loop_
_entity.id
_entity.type
_entity.pdbx_description
1 polymer ?
#
loop_
_entity_poly.entity_id
_entity_poly.type
_entity_poly.pdbx_seq_one_letter_code
_entity_poly.pdbx_strand_id
1 'polypeptide(L)'
;MPKPRSPPKMEKKVGDNREDRLAALRAKSAATAEFAKAAQDAKRGTVEPAMIEVIEVEPIIEEVKVVVQPKKKVISAGVSNVFKTIEATQKKKPDKRPKRKKFGEQKGGGRQPQTRKLDRRKYLEYKYVAKDLLDNDAVKEENRSNVLGQIWAKGERVGIEDALEFIDQKEAELVIPKEVADAFRKIVKRYTTKR
;
A
#
# COMPACT_ATOMS: atom_id res chain seq x y z
N MET A 1 -12.29 34.28 -3.39
CA MET A 1 -11.12 33.45 -3.77
C MET A 1 -10.85 33.61 -5.27
N PRO A 2 -9.68 34.13 -5.70
CA PRO A 2 -9.33 34.20 -7.11
C PRO A 2 -8.99 32.79 -7.63
N LYS A 3 -9.65 32.36 -8.72
CA LYS A 3 -9.38 31.06 -9.37
C LYS A 3 -8.01 31.12 -10.08
N PRO A 4 -7.19 30.04 -10.06
CA PRO A 4 -5.94 30.01 -10.80
C PRO A 4 -6.23 30.11 -12.30
N ARG A 5 -5.55 31.03 -13.00
CA ARG A 5 -5.67 31.19 -14.46
C ARG A 5 -5.28 29.88 -15.14
N SER A 6 -6.11 29.37 -16.03
CA SER A 6 -5.78 28.20 -16.85
C SER A 6 -4.65 28.53 -17.84
N PRO A 7 -3.71 27.60 -18.11
CA PRO A 7 -2.62 27.86 -19.05
C PRO A 7 -3.17 28.06 -20.48
N PRO A 8 -2.52 28.91 -21.30
CA PRO A 8 -2.95 29.15 -22.67
C PRO A 8 -2.77 27.89 -23.53
N LYS A 9 -3.83 27.49 -24.25
CA LYS A 9 -3.76 26.44 -25.27
C LYS A 9 -3.10 27.01 -26.53
N MET A 10 -1.81 26.73 -26.74
CA MET A 10 -1.12 27.11 -27.97
C MET A 10 -1.39 26.07 -29.08
N GLU A 11 -1.92 26.55 -30.20
CA GLU A 11 -2.15 25.75 -31.41
C GLU A 11 -0.84 25.23 -31.99
N LYS A 12 -0.85 23.96 -32.44
CA LYS A 12 0.34 23.27 -32.95
C LYS A 12 0.57 23.64 -34.41
N LYS A 13 1.30 24.72 -34.68
CA LYS A 13 1.99 24.86 -35.98
C LYS A 13 3.31 24.10 -35.91
N VAL A 14 3.38 22.96 -36.59
CA VAL A 14 4.62 22.20 -36.78
C VAL A 14 5.25 22.77 -38.04
N GLY A 15 6.33 23.55 -37.91
CA GLY A 15 7.12 23.95 -39.06
C GLY A 15 7.85 22.74 -39.65
N ASP A 16 7.99 22.69 -40.96
CA ASP A 16 8.54 21.55 -41.69
C ASP A 16 10.06 21.36 -41.48
N ASN A 17 10.76 22.38 -40.95
CA ASN A 17 12.21 22.35 -40.71
C ASN A 17 12.59 22.08 -39.24
N ARG A 18 13.74 21.43 -39.03
CA ARG A 18 14.27 21.08 -37.70
C ARG A 18 14.51 22.31 -36.83
N GLU A 19 14.98 23.41 -37.42
CA GLU A 19 15.23 24.66 -36.73
C GLU A 19 13.94 25.30 -36.22
N ASP A 20 12.90 25.34 -37.05
CA ASP A 20 11.57 25.82 -36.68
C ASP A 20 10.95 24.98 -35.56
N ARG A 21 11.16 23.67 -35.58
CA ARG A 21 10.71 22.76 -34.52
C ARG A 21 11.42 23.02 -33.19
N LEU A 22 12.72 23.33 -33.22
CA LEU A 22 13.49 23.70 -32.02
C LEU A 22 13.10 25.09 -31.50
N ALA A 23 12.84 26.06 -32.38
CA ALA A 23 12.36 27.39 -32.01
C ALA A 23 10.97 27.30 -31.34
N ALA A 24 10.05 26.51 -31.91
CA ALA A 24 8.73 26.28 -31.33
C ALA A 24 8.79 25.59 -29.97
N LEU A 25 9.75 24.68 -29.75
CA LEU A 25 9.96 24.04 -28.44
C LEU A 25 10.49 25.05 -27.41
N ARG A 26 11.45 25.90 -27.79
CA ARG A 26 11.99 26.95 -26.91
C ARG A 26 10.91 27.97 -26.52
N ALA A 27 10.10 28.42 -27.47
CA ALA A 27 8.98 29.33 -27.20
C ALA A 27 7.96 28.72 -26.22
N LYS A 28 7.65 27.42 -26.36
CA LYS A 28 6.77 26.71 -25.43
C LYS A 28 7.35 26.63 -24.03
N SER A 29 8.64 26.29 -23.90
CA SER A 29 9.29 26.25 -22.60
C SER A 29 9.33 27.62 -21.92
N ALA A 30 9.59 28.69 -22.69
CA ALA A 30 9.61 30.06 -22.17
C ALA A 30 8.23 30.48 -21.62
N ALA A 31 7.16 30.26 -22.39
CA ALA A 31 5.80 30.61 -21.96
C ALA A 31 5.36 29.85 -20.68
N THR A 32 5.76 28.58 -20.54
CA THR A 32 5.48 27.82 -19.30
C THR A 32 6.30 28.31 -18.11
N ALA A 33 7.54 28.74 -18.34
CA ALA A 33 8.39 29.28 -17.29
C ALA A 33 7.90 30.64 -16.80
N GLU A 34 7.44 31.50 -17.71
CA GLU A 34 6.84 32.80 -17.35
C GLU A 34 5.53 32.63 -16.56
N PHE A 35 4.69 31.68 -16.96
CA PHE A 35 3.47 31.36 -16.20
C PHE A 35 3.79 30.84 -14.79
N ALA A 36 4.83 30.02 -14.64
CA ALA A 36 5.29 29.54 -13.34
C ALA A 36 5.84 30.67 -12.45
N LYS A 37 6.62 31.60 -13.02
CA LYS A 37 7.12 32.79 -12.29
C LYS A 37 5.95 33.69 -11.85
N ALA A 38 5.04 34.01 -12.77
CA ALA A 38 3.86 34.82 -12.46
C ALA A 38 2.95 34.18 -11.38
N ALA A 39 2.85 32.84 -11.34
CA ALA A 39 2.11 32.14 -10.30
C ALA A 39 2.82 32.15 -8.93
N GLN A 40 4.15 32.26 -8.90
CA GLN A 40 4.92 32.43 -7.66
C GLN A 40 4.89 33.87 -7.14
N ASP A 41 4.97 34.85 -8.05
CA ASP A 41 4.88 36.27 -7.70
C ASP A 41 3.48 36.65 -7.21
N ALA A 42 2.42 36.06 -7.79
CA ALA A 42 1.06 36.20 -7.28
C ALA A 42 0.83 35.58 -5.88
N LYS A 43 1.74 34.70 -5.42
CA LYS A 43 1.74 34.16 -4.05
C LYS A 43 2.60 34.99 -3.09
N ARG A 44 3.40 35.94 -3.58
CA ARG A 44 4.29 36.81 -2.79
C ARG A 44 3.74 38.24 -2.65
N GLY A 45 2.42 38.37 -2.51
CA GLY A 45 1.78 39.63 -2.13
C GLY A 45 1.78 39.82 -0.60
N THR A 46 2.62 40.75 -0.14
CA THR A 46 2.54 41.55 1.11
C THR A 46 2.19 40.83 2.42
N VAL A 47 3.21 40.57 3.25
CA VAL A 47 3.07 40.60 4.71
C VAL A 47 4.35 41.17 5.32
N GLU A 48 4.18 42.24 6.09
CA GLU A 48 5.18 42.89 6.94
C GLU A 48 5.77 41.88 7.95
N PRO A 49 7.03 42.03 8.36
CA PRO A 49 7.67 41.10 9.28
C PRO A 49 7.22 41.38 10.73
N ALA A 50 6.19 40.67 11.20
CA ALA A 50 5.92 40.56 12.64
C ALA A 50 6.85 39.51 13.26
N MET A 51 7.59 39.95 14.29
CA MET A 51 8.47 39.13 15.12
C MET A 51 7.70 37.99 15.76
N ILE A 52 8.25 36.77 15.70
CA ILE A 52 7.76 35.61 16.45
C ILE A 52 8.90 35.20 17.39
N GLU A 53 8.65 35.35 18.69
CA GLU A 53 9.53 34.89 19.77
C GLU A 53 9.70 33.37 19.71
N VAL A 54 10.97 32.94 19.78
CA VAL A 54 11.38 31.55 19.85
C VAL A 54 11.29 31.11 21.31
N ILE A 55 10.34 30.21 21.62
CA ILE A 55 10.34 29.48 22.89
C ILE A 55 11.08 28.16 22.65
N GLU A 56 12.25 28.04 23.23
CA GLU A 56 13.04 26.80 23.32
C GLU A 56 12.32 25.82 24.26
N VAL A 57 12.06 24.60 23.77
CA VAL A 57 11.62 23.49 24.61
C VAL A 57 12.66 22.38 24.50
N GLU A 58 13.36 22.15 25.61
CA GLU A 58 14.32 21.06 25.80
C GLU A 58 13.61 19.69 25.77
N PRO A 59 14.18 18.65 25.13
CA PRO A 59 13.67 17.30 25.25
C PRO A 59 14.22 16.61 26.51
N ILE A 60 13.34 16.34 27.48
CA ILE A 60 13.60 15.44 28.61
C ILE A 60 13.61 13.99 28.08
N ILE A 61 14.77 13.34 28.15
CA ILE A 61 14.96 11.92 27.86
C ILE A 61 14.85 11.18 29.20
N GLU A 62 13.77 10.44 29.41
CA GLU A 62 13.66 9.50 30.53
C GLU A 62 14.30 8.15 30.16
N GLU A 63 15.41 7.85 30.82
CA GLU A 63 16.14 6.59 30.73
C GLU A 63 15.38 5.45 31.43
N VAL A 64 14.81 4.52 30.68
CA VAL A 64 14.34 3.23 31.22
C VAL A 64 15.48 2.20 31.15
N LYS A 65 16.08 1.91 32.31
CA LYS A 65 17.02 0.80 32.53
C LYS A 65 16.33 -0.54 32.26
N VAL A 66 16.76 -1.25 31.22
CA VAL A 66 16.46 -2.69 31.05
C VAL A 66 17.76 -3.47 31.18
N VAL A 67 17.93 -4.09 32.35
CA VAL A 67 19.03 -5.01 32.68
C VAL A 67 18.75 -6.36 32.01
N VAL A 68 19.47 -6.69 30.94
CA VAL A 68 19.46 -8.04 30.35
C VAL A 68 20.79 -8.73 30.67
N GLN A 69 20.73 -9.74 31.54
CA GLN A 69 21.84 -10.67 31.78
C GLN A 69 21.84 -11.76 30.69
N PRO A 70 22.94 -11.99 29.95
CA PRO A 70 23.06 -13.17 29.10
C PRO A 70 23.65 -14.34 29.91
N LYS A 71 22.80 -15.29 30.32
CA LYS A 71 23.26 -16.60 30.82
C LYS A 71 23.74 -17.45 29.65
N LYS A 72 25.05 -17.66 29.58
CA LYS A 72 25.71 -18.69 28.76
C LYS A 72 25.16 -20.07 29.12
N LYS A 73 24.72 -20.84 28.13
CA LYS A 73 24.70 -22.31 28.20
C LYS A 73 25.64 -22.87 27.15
N VAL A 74 26.47 -23.76 27.65
CA VAL A 74 27.61 -24.40 27.01
C VAL A 74 27.19 -25.85 26.71
N ILE A 75 27.83 -26.44 25.69
CA ILE A 75 28.02 -27.89 25.46
C ILE A 75 26.81 -28.66 24.89
N SER A 76 26.92 -29.03 23.62
CA SER A 76 26.65 -30.41 23.20
C SER A 76 27.79 -30.88 22.29
N ALA A 77 28.79 -31.50 22.91
CA ALA A 77 29.77 -32.33 22.24
C ALA A 77 29.11 -33.65 21.82
N GLY A 78 29.41 -34.13 20.63
CA GLY A 78 28.97 -35.47 20.19
C GLY A 78 28.92 -35.66 18.68
N VAL A 79 30.03 -35.46 17.97
CA VAL A 79 30.20 -35.94 16.59
C VAL A 79 31.22 -37.07 16.60
N SER A 80 30.75 -38.32 16.58
CA SER A 80 31.57 -39.48 16.27
C SER A 80 31.48 -39.76 14.77
N ASN A 81 32.36 -39.13 14.00
CA ASN A 81 32.58 -39.49 12.61
C ASN A 81 33.37 -40.80 12.55
N VAL A 82 32.63 -41.92 12.46
CA VAL A 82 33.18 -43.25 12.25
C VAL A 82 33.57 -43.37 10.78
N PHE A 83 34.85 -43.11 10.50
CA PHE A 83 35.50 -43.36 9.21
C PHE A 83 35.25 -44.79 8.74
N LYS A 84 34.24 -45.00 7.88
CA LYS A 84 34.15 -46.18 7.03
C LYS A 84 34.88 -45.88 5.72
N THR A 85 36.10 -46.39 5.61
CA THR A 85 36.83 -46.55 4.36
C THR A 85 36.07 -47.52 3.47
N ILE A 86 35.23 -46.98 2.58
CA ILE A 86 34.63 -47.74 1.49
C ILE A 86 35.58 -47.63 0.30
N GLU A 87 36.19 -48.74 -0.08
CA GLU A 87 37.03 -48.85 -1.28
C GLU A 87 36.19 -48.50 -2.51
N ALA A 88 36.61 -47.44 -3.19
CA ALA A 88 35.89 -46.85 -4.31
C ALA A 88 36.06 -47.71 -5.58
N THR A 89 35.07 -48.54 -5.90
CA THR A 89 34.92 -49.07 -7.27
C THR A 89 34.50 -47.92 -8.20
N GLN A 90 35.44 -47.47 -9.04
CA GLN A 90 35.25 -46.35 -9.96
C GLN A 90 34.28 -46.70 -11.09
N LYS A 91 32.96 -46.52 -10.87
CA LYS A 91 31.99 -46.48 -11.96
C LYS A 91 32.10 -45.13 -12.66
N LYS A 92 32.54 -45.13 -13.93
CA LYS A 92 32.55 -43.95 -14.81
C LYS A 92 31.15 -43.33 -14.84
N LYS A 93 31.07 -42.04 -14.48
CA LYS A 93 29.82 -41.27 -14.51
C LYS A 93 29.46 -40.99 -15.97
N PRO A 94 28.21 -41.22 -16.43
CA PRO A 94 27.78 -40.70 -17.72
C PRO A 94 27.75 -39.17 -17.65
N ASP A 95 28.14 -38.53 -18.76
CA ASP A 95 28.17 -37.09 -18.95
C ASP A 95 26.75 -36.50 -18.81
N LYS A 96 26.35 -36.23 -17.56
CA LYS A 96 25.06 -35.61 -17.26
C LYS A 96 25.21 -34.11 -17.47
N ARG A 97 24.92 -33.65 -18.70
CA ARG A 97 24.61 -32.24 -18.97
C ARG A 97 23.70 -31.72 -17.85
N PRO A 98 23.99 -30.57 -17.22
CA PRO A 98 23.17 -30.07 -16.13
C PRO A 98 21.75 -29.86 -16.65
N LYS A 99 20.80 -30.71 -16.21
CA LYS A 99 19.37 -30.48 -16.45
C LYS A 99 19.06 -29.11 -15.87
N ARG A 100 18.71 -28.14 -16.73
CA ARG A 100 18.17 -26.84 -16.31
C ARG A 100 17.07 -27.15 -15.29
N LYS A 101 17.28 -26.76 -14.03
CA LYS A 101 16.28 -26.92 -12.97
C LYS A 101 14.99 -26.34 -13.51
N LYS A 102 13.94 -27.17 -13.65
CA LYS A 102 12.62 -26.70 -14.07
C LYS A 102 12.22 -25.62 -13.07
N PHE A 103 12.00 -24.40 -13.54
CA PHE A 103 11.63 -23.23 -12.73
C PHE A 103 10.34 -23.42 -11.91
N GLY A 104 9.61 -24.54 -12.06
CA GLY A 104 8.42 -24.88 -11.28
C GLY A 104 8.66 -25.76 -10.04
N GLU A 105 9.83 -26.37 -9.88
CA GLU A 105 10.10 -27.32 -8.78
C GLU A 105 10.84 -26.67 -7.60
N GLN A 106 11.23 -25.40 -7.75
CA GLN A 106 11.66 -24.51 -6.66
C GLN A 106 10.47 -23.74 -6.07
N LYS A 107 9.34 -24.42 -5.87
CA LYS A 107 8.23 -23.91 -5.05
C LYS A 107 8.55 -23.94 -3.54
N GLY A 108 9.84 -24.02 -3.19
CA GLY A 108 10.40 -23.93 -1.84
C GLY A 108 10.76 -22.49 -1.47
N GLY A 109 9.82 -21.57 -1.68
CA GLY A 109 9.91 -20.20 -1.18
C GLY A 109 8.50 -19.77 -0.87
N GLY A 110 8.13 -19.82 0.43
CA GLY A 110 6.79 -19.65 0.97
C GLY A 110 6.15 -18.29 0.67
N ARG A 111 5.87 -18.02 -0.60
CA ARG A 111 5.02 -16.91 -1.02
C ARG A 111 3.63 -17.21 -0.49
N GLN A 112 3.12 -16.33 0.36
CA GLN A 112 1.73 -16.39 0.81
C GLN A 112 0.81 -16.40 -0.42
N PRO A 113 -0.24 -17.24 -0.45
CA PRO A 113 -1.21 -17.23 -1.53
C PRO A 113 -1.68 -15.81 -1.82
N GLN A 114 -1.71 -15.45 -3.11
CA GLN A 114 -2.28 -14.19 -3.57
C GLN A 114 -3.80 -14.26 -3.40
N THR A 115 -4.30 -13.69 -2.32
CA THR A 115 -5.74 -13.52 -2.07
C THR A 115 -6.24 -12.27 -2.79
N ARG A 116 -7.50 -12.29 -3.23
CA ARG A 116 -8.14 -11.10 -3.79
C ARG A 116 -8.42 -10.12 -2.64
N LYS A 117 -8.14 -8.83 -2.88
CA LYS A 117 -8.26 -7.77 -1.87
C LYS A 117 -9.18 -6.64 -2.34
N LEU A 118 -9.62 -5.83 -1.39
CA LEU A 118 -10.41 -4.63 -1.66
C LEU A 118 -9.53 -3.50 -2.21
N ASP A 119 -10.05 -2.71 -3.15
CA ASP A 119 -9.30 -1.65 -3.80
C ASP A 119 -9.15 -0.42 -2.89
N ARG A 120 -7.94 -0.24 -2.34
CA ARG A 120 -7.57 0.89 -1.47
C ARG A 120 -7.95 2.25 -2.04
N ARG A 121 -7.88 2.42 -3.36
CA ARG A 121 -8.17 3.71 -4.02
C ARG A 121 -9.64 4.09 -3.93
N LYS A 122 -10.52 3.09 -3.84
CA LYS A 122 -11.97 3.26 -3.75
C LYS A 122 -12.48 3.31 -2.32
N TYR A 123 -11.60 3.51 -1.34
CA TYR A 123 -11.99 3.56 0.08
C TYR A 123 -13.08 4.58 0.34
N LEU A 124 -12.96 5.80 -0.20
CA LEU A 124 -13.95 6.86 0.04
C LEU A 124 -15.31 6.50 -0.57
N GLU A 125 -15.34 5.96 -1.78
CA GLU A 125 -16.58 5.48 -2.42
C GLU A 125 -17.24 4.39 -1.58
N TYR A 126 -16.46 3.37 -1.18
CA TYR A 126 -16.93 2.30 -0.29
C TYR A 126 -17.47 2.86 1.02
N LYS A 127 -16.73 3.78 1.67
CA LYS A 127 -17.08 4.37 2.96
C LYS A 127 -18.44 5.06 2.91
N TYR A 128 -18.72 5.83 1.86
CA TYR A 128 -20.00 6.54 1.74
C TYR A 128 -21.15 5.58 1.46
N VAL A 129 -21.01 4.65 0.52
CA VAL A 129 -22.07 3.67 0.21
C VAL A 129 -22.37 2.77 1.42
N ALA A 130 -21.33 2.33 2.12
CA ALA A 130 -21.49 1.47 3.28
C ALA A 130 -22.01 2.23 4.52
N LYS A 131 -21.70 3.52 4.66
CA LYS A 131 -22.28 4.36 5.72
C LYS A 131 -23.78 4.53 5.51
N ASP A 132 -24.20 4.89 4.31
CA ASP A 132 -25.60 5.05 3.93
C ASP A 132 -26.42 3.77 4.21
N LEU A 133 -25.83 2.61 3.94
CA LEU A 133 -26.43 1.31 4.24
C LEU A 133 -26.59 1.03 5.74
N LEU A 134 -25.70 1.57 6.58
CA LEU A 134 -25.72 1.39 8.05
C LEU A 134 -26.52 2.46 8.79
N ASP A 135 -26.95 3.52 8.12
CA ASP A 135 -27.72 4.61 8.73
C ASP A 135 -29.17 4.21 9.08
N ASN A 136 -29.54 2.95 8.85
CA ASN A 136 -30.80 2.35 9.28
C ASN A 136 -30.92 2.19 10.81
N ASP A 137 -32.12 2.43 11.37
CA ASP A 137 -32.43 2.29 12.80
C ASP A 137 -32.23 0.87 13.35
N ALA A 138 -32.26 -0.14 12.47
CA ALA A 138 -32.02 -1.53 12.82
C ALA A 138 -30.59 -1.80 13.33
N VAL A 139 -29.62 -0.91 13.04
CA VAL A 139 -28.23 -1.04 13.51
C VAL A 139 -27.92 0.04 14.54
N LYS A 140 -27.56 -0.40 15.75
CA LYS A 140 -27.11 0.48 16.84
C LYS A 140 -25.95 1.35 16.38
N GLU A 141 -26.02 2.65 16.67
CA GLU A 141 -25.03 3.64 16.23
C GLU A 141 -23.59 3.30 16.65
N GLU A 142 -23.43 2.73 17.85
CA GLU A 142 -22.16 2.23 18.41
C GLU A 142 -21.47 1.21 17.48
N ASN A 143 -22.26 0.38 16.80
CA ASN A 143 -21.76 -0.71 15.97
C ASN A 143 -21.47 -0.27 14.52
N ARG A 144 -22.06 0.85 14.05
CA ARG A 144 -21.95 1.28 12.65
C ARG A 144 -20.49 1.51 12.25
N SER A 145 -19.78 2.33 13.03
CA SER A 145 -18.37 2.67 12.77
C SER A 145 -17.46 1.45 12.91
N ASN A 146 -17.72 0.60 13.91
CA ASN A 146 -16.91 -0.58 14.17
C ASN A 146 -17.02 -1.60 13.03
N VAL A 147 -18.25 -1.94 12.64
CA VAL A 147 -18.46 -2.89 11.54
C VAL A 147 -17.90 -2.35 10.23
N LEU A 148 -18.20 -1.10 9.88
CA LEU A 148 -17.66 -0.47 8.67
C LEU A 148 -16.14 -0.53 8.60
N GLY A 149 -15.47 -0.16 9.70
CA GLY A 149 -14.01 -0.15 9.79
C GLY A 149 -13.40 -1.56 9.73
N GLN A 150 -14.00 -2.52 10.44
CA GLN A 150 -13.51 -3.90 10.47
C GLN A 150 -13.71 -4.62 9.13
N ILE A 151 -14.85 -4.46 8.45
CA ILE A 151 -15.07 -5.03 7.11
C ILE A 151 -14.00 -4.51 6.15
N TRP A 152 -13.75 -3.20 6.16
CA TRP A 152 -12.73 -2.60 5.30
C TRP A 152 -11.33 -3.12 5.62
N ALA A 153 -10.95 -3.12 6.90
CA ALA A 153 -9.62 -3.56 7.33
C ALA A 153 -9.37 -5.04 6.98
N LYS A 154 -10.35 -5.93 7.21
CA LYS A 154 -10.23 -7.35 6.85
C LYS A 154 -10.16 -7.54 5.34
N GLY A 155 -11.03 -6.87 4.59
CA GLY A 155 -11.08 -6.92 3.12
C GLY A 155 -9.81 -6.40 2.42
N GLU A 156 -9.19 -5.37 2.99
CA GLU A 156 -8.02 -4.72 2.42
C GLU A 156 -6.70 -5.37 2.85
N ARG A 157 -6.58 -5.76 4.13
CA ARG A 157 -5.31 -6.27 4.69
C ARG A 157 -5.17 -7.76 4.45
N VAL A 158 -6.23 -8.53 4.72
CA VAL A 158 -6.21 -9.99 4.72
C VAL A 158 -6.72 -10.52 3.38
N GLY A 159 -8.00 -10.28 3.10
CA GLY A 159 -8.67 -10.76 1.90
C GLY A 159 -10.18 -10.56 1.94
N ILE A 160 -10.82 -10.75 0.80
CA ILE A 160 -12.29 -10.62 0.67
C ILE A 160 -13.02 -11.72 1.44
N GLU A 161 -12.47 -12.93 1.47
CA GLU A 161 -13.07 -14.07 2.17
C GLU A 161 -13.22 -13.75 3.67
N ASP A 162 -12.18 -13.22 4.30
CA ASP A 162 -12.22 -12.80 5.72
C ASP A 162 -13.23 -11.67 5.98
N ALA A 163 -13.45 -10.79 4.99
CA ALA A 163 -14.46 -9.74 5.10
C ALA A 163 -15.88 -10.32 5.02
N LEU A 164 -16.11 -11.33 4.17
CA LEU A 164 -17.39 -12.03 4.07
C LEU A 164 -17.68 -12.83 5.33
N GLU A 165 -16.70 -13.60 5.83
CA GLU A 165 -16.83 -14.35 7.09
C GLU A 165 -17.16 -13.42 8.26
N PHE A 166 -16.57 -12.23 8.30
CA PHE A 166 -16.88 -11.25 9.32
C PHE A 166 -18.31 -10.70 9.23
N ILE A 167 -18.82 -10.49 8.02
CA ILE A 167 -20.22 -10.08 7.83
C ILE A 167 -21.15 -11.19 8.33
N ASP A 168 -20.85 -12.45 7.98
CA ASP A 168 -21.64 -13.62 8.38
C ASP A 168 -21.62 -13.81 9.90
N GLN A 169 -20.46 -13.58 10.53
CA GLN A 169 -20.33 -13.58 11.98
C GLN A 169 -21.21 -12.49 12.62
N LYS A 170 -21.22 -11.26 12.08
CA LYS A 170 -22.01 -10.15 12.64
C LYS A 170 -23.51 -10.29 12.38
N GLU A 171 -23.90 -10.98 11.31
CA GLU A 171 -25.29 -11.41 11.08
C GLU A 171 -25.70 -12.44 12.14
N ALA A 172 -24.85 -13.44 12.42
CA ALA A 172 -25.12 -14.46 13.43
C ALA A 172 -25.20 -13.90 14.86
N GLU A 173 -24.39 -12.89 15.17
CA GLU A 173 -24.42 -12.14 16.44
C GLU A 173 -25.63 -11.18 16.54
N LEU A 174 -26.48 -11.09 15.50
CA LEU A 174 -27.61 -10.16 15.40
C LEU A 174 -27.21 -8.68 15.57
N VAL A 175 -25.96 -8.33 15.22
CA VAL A 175 -25.47 -6.94 15.23
C VAL A 175 -26.02 -6.18 14.02
N ILE A 176 -26.23 -6.88 12.92
CA ILE A 176 -26.69 -6.33 11.64
C ILE A 176 -27.84 -7.20 11.12
N PRO A 177 -28.93 -6.61 10.58
CA PRO A 177 -30.01 -7.36 9.96
C PRO A 177 -29.54 -8.02 8.65
N LYS A 178 -30.19 -9.13 8.28
CA LYS A 178 -29.84 -9.94 7.10
C LYS A 178 -29.81 -9.13 5.80
N GLU A 179 -30.77 -8.23 5.63
CA GLU A 179 -30.88 -7.37 4.44
C GLU A 179 -29.63 -6.50 4.25
N VAL A 180 -29.13 -5.93 5.35
CA VAL A 180 -27.91 -5.11 5.34
C VAL A 180 -26.69 -5.99 5.12
N ALA A 181 -26.61 -7.17 5.75
CA ALA A 181 -25.53 -8.12 5.54
C ALA A 181 -25.41 -8.53 4.05
N ASP A 182 -26.53 -8.84 3.39
CA ASP A 182 -26.57 -9.17 1.96
C ASP A 182 -26.14 -8.02 1.05
N ALA A 183 -26.53 -6.79 1.39
CA ALA A 183 -26.06 -5.60 0.68
C ALA A 183 -24.54 -5.40 0.86
N PHE A 184 -24.00 -5.62 2.06
CA PHE A 184 -22.56 -5.59 2.30
C PHE A 184 -21.79 -6.64 1.49
N ARG A 185 -22.30 -7.88 1.41
CA ARG A 185 -21.70 -8.93 0.58
C ARG A 185 -21.59 -8.50 -0.89
N LYS A 186 -22.60 -7.79 -1.42
CA LYS A 186 -22.60 -7.25 -2.80
C LYS A 186 -21.58 -6.12 -2.96
N ILE A 187 -21.55 -5.17 -2.03
CA ILE A 187 -20.60 -4.04 -2.04
C ILE A 187 -19.17 -4.56 -2.01
N VAL A 188 -18.84 -5.43 -1.05
CA VAL A 188 -17.49 -5.98 -0.91
C VAL A 188 -17.02 -6.63 -2.21
N LYS A 189 -17.86 -7.44 -2.88
CA LYS A 189 -17.53 -8.08 -4.17
C LYS A 189 -17.34 -7.07 -5.32
N ARG A 190 -18.09 -5.96 -5.32
CA ARG A 190 -18.01 -4.91 -6.35
C ARG A 190 -16.73 -4.09 -6.27
N TYR A 191 -16.25 -3.80 -5.06
CA TYR A 191 -15.09 -2.92 -4.82
C TYR A 191 -13.74 -3.65 -4.77
N THR A 192 -13.68 -4.87 -5.29
CA THR A 192 -12.46 -5.70 -5.32
C THR A 192 -11.53 -5.32 -6.45
N THR A 193 -10.21 -5.48 -6.23
CA THR A 193 -9.24 -5.40 -7.33
C THR A 193 -9.25 -6.71 -8.11
N LYS A 194 -8.90 -6.60 -9.40
CA LYS A 194 -8.70 -7.77 -10.25
C LYS A 194 -7.26 -8.28 -10.04
N ARG A 195 -7.12 -9.12 -9.02
CA ARG A 195 -5.96 -9.97 -8.69
C ARG A 195 -4.76 -9.31 -8.03
#